data_AF-A0A8E0RZC8-F1
#
_entry.id   AF-A0A8E0RZC8-F1
#
_cell.length_a   1.000
_cell.length_b   1.000
_cell.length_c   1.000
_cell.angle_alpha   90.00
_cell.angle_beta   90.00
_cell.angle_gamma   90.00
#
_symmetry.space_group_name_H-M   'P 1'
#
loop_
_entity.id
_entity.type
_entity.pdbx_description
1 polymer ?
#
loop_
_entity_poly.entity_id
_entity_poly.type
_entity_poly.pdbx_seq_one_letter_code
_entity_poly.pdbx_strand_id
1 'polypeptide(L)'
;MPVSPSSMPYPTRLISEPPDDLIEKVVRRLQTTGEMMRLTAYIPGRLSELGWCHQVLDLAREYLRNHSASGPGVKTGAPAGSSGLREPSDVPIQEMVEALTPRAKAIIPNELYVELRNRIVDFIQEQNID
;
A
#
# COMPACT_ATOMS: atom_id res chain seq x y z
N MET A 1 12.27 23.52 -54.52
CA MET A 1 11.78 22.36 -53.74
C MET A 1 11.64 22.82 -52.29
N PRO A 2 10.44 22.84 -51.69
CA PRO A 2 10.27 23.21 -50.28
C PRO A 2 10.70 22.03 -49.40
N VAL A 3 11.41 22.33 -48.30
CA VAL A 3 11.80 21.33 -47.30
C VAL A 3 10.63 21.04 -46.36
N SER A 4 10.32 19.75 -46.18
CA SER A 4 9.24 19.28 -45.29
C SER A 4 9.53 19.64 -43.82
N PRO A 5 8.51 20.01 -43.03
CA PRO A 5 8.67 20.43 -41.63
C PRO A 5 8.91 19.27 -40.65
N SER A 6 9.39 18.12 -41.13
CA SER A 6 9.55 16.89 -40.34
C SER A 6 10.87 16.82 -39.55
N SER A 7 11.64 17.90 -39.48
CA SER A 7 12.95 17.95 -38.81
C SER A 7 12.94 18.73 -37.49
N MET A 8 11.84 18.69 -36.74
CA MET A 8 11.87 19.10 -35.34
C MET A 8 12.23 17.87 -34.50
N PRO A 9 13.42 17.81 -33.88
CA PRO A 9 13.64 16.85 -32.81
C PRO A 9 12.68 17.23 -31.69
N TYR A 10 11.58 16.47 -31.57
CA TYR A 10 10.81 16.47 -30.34
C TYR A 10 11.79 16.18 -29.21
N PRO A 11 11.82 16.99 -28.14
CA PRO A 11 12.56 16.61 -26.95
C PRO A 11 11.90 15.34 -26.44
N THR A 12 12.46 14.19 -26.80
CA THR A 12 12.23 12.95 -26.08
C THR A 12 12.73 13.26 -24.69
N ARG A 13 11.84 13.68 -23.78
CA ARG A 13 12.10 13.59 -22.35
C ARG A 13 12.35 12.11 -22.12
N LEU A 14 13.62 11.73 -22.20
CA LEU A 14 14.13 10.49 -21.67
C LEU A 14 13.70 10.53 -20.21
N ILE A 15 12.68 9.76 -19.88
CA ILE A 15 12.34 9.41 -18.51
C ILE A 15 13.46 8.45 -18.09
N SER A 16 14.69 8.95 -17.98
CA SER A 16 15.79 8.20 -17.41
C SER A 16 15.47 8.08 -15.93
N GLU A 17 15.47 6.84 -15.42
CA GLU A 17 15.41 6.61 -13.99
C GLU A 17 16.48 7.47 -13.31
N PRO A 18 16.17 8.10 -12.16
CA PRO A 18 17.14 8.91 -11.45
C PRO A 18 18.34 8.03 -11.05
N PRO A 19 19.57 8.55 -11.11
CA PRO A 19 20.75 7.78 -10.73
C PRO A 19 20.67 7.33 -9.27
N ASP A 20 21.16 6.13 -8.97
CA ASP A 20 21.09 5.52 -7.63
C ASP A 20 21.70 6.43 -6.54
N ASP A 21 22.78 7.14 -6.85
CA ASP A 21 23.42 8.09 -5.95
C ASP A 21 22.47 9.22 -5.51
N LEU A 22 21.61 9.69 -6.43
CA LEU A 22 20.62 10.72 -6.14
C LEU A 22 19.51 10.17 -5.24
N ILE A 23 19.06 8.94 -5.51
CA ILE A 23 18.09 8.24 -4.66
C ILE A 23 18.65 8.09 -3.24
N GLU A 24 19.90 7.64 -3.10
CA GLU A 24 20.54 7.47 -1.80
C GLU A 24 20.69 8.81 -1.06
N LYS A 25 21.07 9.88 -1.77
CA LYS A 25 21.15 11.25 -1.22
C LYS A 25 19.80 11.69 -0.66
N VAL A 26 18.70 11.47 -1.38
CA VAL A 26 17.33 11.79 -0.92
C VAL A 26 16.97 10.95 0.30
N VAL A 27 17.20 9.64 0.28
CA VAL A 27 16.90 8.75 1.41
C VAL A 27 17.66 9.16 2.67
N ARG A 28 18.96 9.44 2.56
CA ARG A 28 19.78 9.92 3.69
C ARG A 28 19.26 11.26 4.23
N ARG A 29 18.82 12.17 3.36
CA ARG A 29 18.23 13.46 3.78
C ARG A 29 16.89 13.27 4.48
N LEU A 30 16.01 12.42 3.97
CA LEU A 30 14.74 12.07 4.64
C LEU A 30 14.96 11.48 6.03
N GLN A 31 15.99 10.65 6.19
CA GLN A 31 16.33 10.04 7.49
C GLN A 31 16.92 11.07 8.47
N THR A 32 17.92 11.84 8.03
CA THR A 32 18.66 12.78 8.89
C THR A 32 17.82 13.98 9.33
N THR A 33 16.83 14.39 8.54
CA THR A 33 15.91 15.48 8.87
C THR A 33 14.70 15.02 9.71
N GLY A 34 14.51 13.71 9.86
CA GLY A 34 13.33 13.13 10.51
C GLY A 34 12.07 13.10 9.65
N GLU A 35 12.13 13.54 8.39
CA GLU A 35 10.97 13.54 7.49
C GLU A 35 10.48 12.11 7.19
N MET A 36 11.39 11.13 7.10
CA MET A 36 11.03 9.71 6.99
C MET A 36 10.12 9.26 8.14
N MET A 37 10.39 9.72 9.36
CA MET A 37 9.60 9.38 10.55
C MET A 37 8.22 10.05 10.48
N ARG A 38 8.16 11.30 10.01
CA ARG A 38 6.89 12.04 9.83
C ARG A 38 6.00 11.39 8.78
N LEU A 39 6.57 11.02 7.62
CA LEU A 39 5.85 10.29 6.58
C LEU A 39 5.34 8.94 7.08
N THR A 40 6.18 8.20 7.80
CA THR A 40 5.79 6.90 8.39
C THR A 40 4.66 7.05 9.41
N ALA A 41 4.71 8.08 10.26
CA ALA A 41 3.66 8.36 11.24
C ALA A 41 2.35 8.86 10.61
N TYR A 42 2.43 9.50 9.43
CA TYR A 42 1.27 10.00 8.69
C TYR A 42 0.43 8.88 8.06
N ILE A 43 1.09 7.83 7.55
CA ILE A 43 0.44 6.77 6.77
C ILE A 43 -0.74 6.10 7.50
N PRO A 44 -0.61 5.63 8.76
CA PRO A 44 -1.72 4.94 9.43
C PRO A 44 -2.97 5.80 9.61
N GLY A 45 -2.79 7.07 9.99
CA GLY A 45 -3.90 8.02 10.13
C GLY A 45 -4.61 8.23 8.79
N ARG A 46 -3.84 8.45 7.73
CA ARG A 46 -4.39 8.69 6.40
C ARG A 46 -5.08 7.46 5.81
N LEU A 47 -4.52 6.26 5.99
CA LEU A 47 -5.17 5.00 5.61
C LEU A 47 -6.52 4.84 6.32
N SER A 48 -6.60 5.22 7.59
CA SER A 48 -7.86 5.19 8.34
C SER A 48 -8.89 6.17 7.78
N GLU A 49 -8.50 7.41 7.48
CA GLU A 49 -9.38 8.43 6.90
C GLU A 49 -9.90 8.05 5.51
N LEU A 50 -9.07 7.40 4.70
CA LEU A 50 -9.44 6.91 3.37
C LEU A 50 -10.23 5.59 3.41
N GLY A 51 -10.55 5.09 4.61
CA GLY A 51 -11.37 3.90 4.80
C GLY A 51 -10.65 2.57 4.55
N TRP A 52 -9.33 2.57 4.33
CA TRP A 52 -8.57 1.35 4.08
C TRP A 52 -8.67 0.36 5.24
N CYS A 53 -8.59 0.86 6.49
CA CYS A 53 -8.73 0.02 7.68
C CYS A 53 -10.07 -0.74 7.72
N HIS A 54 -11.16 -0.10 7.27
CA HIS A 54 -12.47 -0.75 7.20
C HIS A 54 -12.50 -1.84 6.13
N GLN A 55 -11.93 -1.57 4.95
CA GLN A 55 -11.84 -2.58 3.89
C GLN A 55 -11.00 -3.79 4.30
N VAL A 56 -9.88 -3.58 5.01
CA VAL A 56 -9.05 -4.69 5.53
C VAL A 56 -9.79 -5.48 6.61
N LEU A 57 -10.57 -4.82 7.46
CA LEU A 57 -11.41 -5.49 8.45
C LEU A 57 -12.49 -6.37 7.78
N ASP A 58 -13.10 -5.89 6.70
CA ASP A 58 -14.07 -6.66 5.94
C ASP A 58 -13.44 -7.86 5.23
N LEU A 59 -12.22 -7.71 4.69
CA LEU A 59 -11.43 -8.83 4.17
C LEU A 59 -11.14 -9.88 5.27
N ALA A 60 -10.81 -9.45 6.49
CA ALA A 60 -10.56 -10.36 7.61
C ALA A 60 -11.84 -11.09 8.04
N ARG A 61 -12.98 -10.39 8.11
CA ARG A 61 -14.28 -11.00 8.39
C ARG A 61 -14.67 -12.04 7.34
N GLU A 62 -14.44 -11.73 6.06
CA GLU A 62 -14.70 -12.65 4.96
C GLU A 62 -13.77 -13.88 5.04
N TYR A 63 -12.48 -13.67 5.34
CA TYR A 63 -11.53 -14.77 5.53
C TYR A 63 -12.00 -15.71 6.63
N LEU A 64 -12.33 -15.18 7.82
CA LEU A 64 -12.81 -15.98 8.94
C LEU A 64 -14.11 -16.72 8.58
N ARG A 65 -15.05 -16.05 7.91
CA ARG A 65 -16.30 -16.69 7.46
C ARG A 65 -16.04 -17.88 6.53
N ASN A 66 -15.01 -17.82 5.69
CA ASN A 66 -14.71 -18.86 4.71
C ASN A 66 -13.79 -19.97 5.25
N HIS A 67 -13.04 -19.71 6.33
CA HIS A 67 -12.01 -20.62 6.86
C HIS A 67 -12.28 -21.08 8.30
N SER A 68 -13.43 -20.73 8.87
CA SER A 68 -13.84 -21.16 10.20
C SER A 68 -15.28 -21.66 10.24
N ALA A 69 -15.62 -22.32 11.34
CA ALA A 69 -16.97 -22.78 11.66
C ALA A 69 -17.99 -21.63 11.90
N SER A 70 -17.64 -20.37 11.61
CA SER A 70 -18.59 -19.24 11.55
C SER A 70 -19.22 -19.01 10.17
N GLY A 71 -18.87 -19.85 9.18
CA GLY A 71 -19.38 -19.76 7.81
C GLY A 71 -20.88 -20.10 7.64
N PRO A 72 -21.48 -19.69 6.51
CA PRO A 72 -22.87 -20.00 6.20
C PRO A 72 -23.04 -21.52 6.02
N GLY A 73 -23.82 -22.14 6.91
CA GLY A 73 -24.05 -23.59 6.92
C GLY A 73 -23.73 -24.28 8.26
N VAL A 74 -23.06 -23.59 9.18
CA VAL A 74 -22.86 -24.11 10.54
C VAL A 74 -24.10 -23.84 11.39
N LYS A 75 -24.77 -24.92 11.81
CA LYS A 75 -25.93 -24.83 12.72
C LYS A 75 -25.43 -24.39 14.09
N THR A 76 -25.93 -23.26 14.59
CA THR A 76 -25.68 -22.79 15.95
C THR A 76 -26.05 -23.89 16.96
N GLY A 77 -25.10 -24.27 17.82
CA GLY A 77 -25.27 -25.34 18.81
C GLY A 77 -24.88 -26.75 18.34
N ALA A 78 -24.30 -26.90 17.14
CA ALA A 78 -23.68 -28.16 16.74
C ALA A 78 -22.42 -28.45 17.60
N PRO A 79 -22.17 -29.71 17.99
CA PRO A 79 -21.00 -30.06 18.79
C PRO A 79 -19.70 -29.67 18.06
N ALA A 80 -18.69 -29.27 18.84
CA ALA A 80 -17.36 -28.91 18.34
C ALA A 80 -16.83 -30.01 17.40
N GLY A 81 -16.35 -29.61 16.21
CA GLY A 81 -15.82 -30.53 15.19
C GLY A 81 -16.84 -31.08 14.18
N SER A 82 -18.11 -30.68 14.25
CA SER A 82 -19.17 -31.16 13.35
C SER A 82 -19.04 -30.71 11.89
N SER A 83 -18.30 -29.64 11.59
CA SER A 83 -18.04 -29.18 10.20
C SER A 83 -16.65 -29.54 9.66
N GLY A 84 -15.77 -30.13 10.50
CA GLY A 84 -14.35 -30.33 10.17
C GLY A 84 -13.52 -29.03 10.08
N LEU A 85 -14.15 -27.86 10.24
CA LEU A 85 -13.48 -26.55 10.27
C LEU A 85 -13.18 -26.12 11.71
N ARG A 86 -12.15 -25.28 11.86
CA ARG A 86 -11.71 -24.72 13.14
C ARG A 86 -12.69 -23.65 13.63
N GLU A 87 -12.77 -23.44 14.94
CA GLU A 87 -13.46 -22.26 15.48
C GLU A 87 -12.75 -20.98 15.03
N PRO A 88 -13.45 -19.83 14.91
CA PRO A 88 -12.83 -18.55 14.54
C PRO A 88 -11.66 -18.16 15.45
N SER A 89 -11.73 -18.52 16.73
CA SER A 89 -10.66 -18.28 17.73
C SER A 89 -9.41 -19.11 17.49
N ASP A 90 -9.54 -20.24 16.78
CA ASP A 90 -8.49 -21.22 16.57
C ASP A 90 -7.78 -21.02 15.22
N VAL A 91 -8.21 -20.03 14.42
CA VAL A 91 -7.54 -19.63 13.18
C VAL A 91 -6.25 -18.88 13.52
N PRO A 92 -5.06 -19.37 13.09
CA PRO A 92 -3.81 -18.69 13.37
C PRO A 92 -3.76 -17.30 12.73
N ILE A 93 -3.45 -16.28 13.54
CA ILE A 93 -3.36 -14.89 13.07
C ILE A 93 -2.35 -14.77 11.92
N GLN A 94 -1.21 -15.46 12.03
CA GLN A 94 -0.16 -15.41 11.02
C GLN A 94 -0.64 -15.91 9.64
N GLU A 95 -1.42 -16.99 9.61
CA GLU A 95 -2.00 -17.54 8.38
C GLU A 95 -2.95 -16.53 7.72
N MET A 96 -3.79 -15.88 8.53
CA MET A 96 -4.68 -14.82 8.06
C MET A 96 -3.90 -13.60 7.54
N VAL A 97 -2.84 -13.18 8.23
CA VAL A 97 -1.99 -12.06 7.79
C VAL A 97 -1.32 -12.37 6.46
N GLU A 98 -0.74 -13.56 6.31
CA GLU A 98 -0.10 -14.00 5.08
C GLU A 98 -1.08 -14.04 3.90
N ALA A 99 -2.28 -14.56 4.11
CA ALA A 99 -3.33 -14.63 3.09
C ALA A 99 -3.86 -13.24 2.70
N LEU A 100 -4.02 -12.33 3.66
CA LEU A 100 -4.67 -11.04 3.44
C LEU A 100 -3.71 -9.94 2.98
N THR A 101 -2.41 -10.01 3.32
CA THR A 101 -1.44 -8.96 3.02
C THR A 101 -1.39 -8.56 1.53
N PRO A 102 -1.36 -9.50 0.55
CA PRO A 102 -1.34 -9.12 -0.86
C PRO A 102 -2.59 -8.35 -1.29
N ARG A 103 -3.76 -8.77 -0.81
CA ARG A 103 -5.05 -8.10 -1.08
C ARG A 103 -5.10 -6.72 -0.42
N ALA A 104 -4.69 -6.63 0.85
CA ALA A 104 -4.63 -5.37 1.59
C ALA A 104 -3.71 -4.35 0.92
N LYS A 105 -2.58 -4.79 0.35
CA LYS A 105 -1.67 -3.94 -0.45
C LYS A 105 -2.31 -3.47 -1.76
N ALA A 106 -3.07 -4.33 -2.44
CA ALA A 106 -3.69 -4.01 -3.72
C ALA A 106 -4.82 -2.97 -3.60
N ILE A 107 -5.46 -2.86 -2.43
CA ILE A 107 -6.53 -1.89 -2.16
C ILE A 107 -6.04 -0.60 -1.49
N ILE A 108 -4.72 -0.38 -1.39
CA ILE A 108 -4.20 0.89 -0.88
C ILE A 108 -4.68 2.02 -1.81
N PRO A 109 -5.36 3.06 -1.28
CA PRO A 109 -5.90 4.14 -2.09
C PRO A 109 -4.80 4.89 -2.86
N ASN A 110 -5.05 5.20 -4.15
CA ASN A 110 -4.09 5.94 -4.98
C ASN A 110 -3.82 7.35 -4.44
N GLU A 111 -4.81 7.93 -3.76
CA GLU A 111 -4.74 9.23 -3.10
C GLU A 111 -3.57 9.30 -2.12
N LEU A 112 -3.34 8.24 -1.34
CA LEU A 112 -2.20 8.18 -0.41
C LEU A 112 -0.86 8.21 -1.16
N TYR A 113 -0.75 7.48 -2.28
CA TYR A 113 0.48 7.47 -3.08
C TYR A 113 0.77 8.85 -3.69
N VAL A 114 -0.26 9.52 -4.21
CA VAL A 114 -0.14 10.87 -4.76
C VAL A 114 0.29 11.86 -3.67
N GLU A 115 -0.33 11.80 -2.49
CA GLU A 115 0.01 12.69 -1.36
C GLU A 115 1.44 12.48 -0.85
N LEU A 116 1.85 11.22 -0.66
CA LEU A 116 3.22 10.90 -0.23
C LEU A 116 4.24 11.33 -1.28
N ARG A 117 3.95 11.10 -2.56
CA ARG A 117 4.82 11.55 -3.66
C ARG A 117 4.98 13.05 -3.65
N ASN A 118 3.88 13.80 -3.53
CA ASN A 118 3.92 15.26 -3.51
C ASN A 118 4.76 15.77 -2.33
N ARG A 119 4.56 15.21 -1.13
CA ARG A 119 5.37 15.57 0.05
C ARG A 119 6.86 15.30 -0.14
N ILE A 120 7.21 14.18 -0.76
CA ILE A 120 8.62 13.85 -1.05
C ILE A 120 9.20 14.83 -2.09
N VAL A 121 8.43 15.19 -3.12
CA VAL A 121 8.85 16.17 -4.13
C VAL A 121 9.04 17.55 -3.50
N ASP A 122 8.09 18.00 -2.67
CA ASP A 122 8.18 19.26 -1.94
C ASP A 122 9.42 19.27 -1.04
N PHE A 123 9.68 18.18 -0.31
CA PHE A 123 10.88 18.01 0.50
C PHE A 123 12.17 18.11 -0.33
N ILE A 124 12.23 17.45 -1.50
CA ILE A 124 13.41 17.50 -2.39
C ILE A 124 13.69 18.94 -2.83
N GLN A 125 12.64 19.70 -3.18
CA GLN A 125 12.75 21.10 -3.57
C GLN A 125 13.22 21.98 -2.40
N GLU A 126 12.65 21.82 -1.20
CA GLU A 126 13.04 22.56 -0.01
C GLU A 126 14.50 22.30 0.39
N GLN A 127 14.99 21.09 0.19
CA GLN A 127 16.37 20.71 0.50
C GLN A 127 17.38 21.11 -0.60
N ASN A 128 16.94 21.72 -1.71
CA ASN A 128 17.76 22.04 -2.89
C ASN A 128 18.58 20.83 -3.37
N ILE A 129 17.93 19.66 -3.44
CA ILE A 129 18.57 18.44 -3.93
C ILE A 129 18.38 18.39 -5.45
N ASP A 130 19.34 18.93 -6.18
CA ASP A 130 19.57 18.67 -7.61
C ASP A 130 20.30 17.33 -7.82
#